data_AF-M5RMG6-F1
#
_entry.id   AF-M5RMG6-F1
#
_cell.length_a   1.000
_cell.length_b   1.000
_cell.length_c   1.000
_cell.angle_alpha   90.00
_cell.angle_beta   90.00
_cell.angle_gamma   90.00
#
_symmetry.space_group_name_H-M   'P 1'
#
loop_
_entity.id
_entity.type
_entity.pdbx_description
1 polymer ?
#
loop_
_entity_poly.entity_id
_entity_poly.type
_entity_poly.pdbx_seq_one_letter_code
_entity_poly.pdbx_strand_id
1 'polypeptide(L)'
;MNKILTVGYEGLEIGDFVERLISAKVDMLVDVREIPTSRKRGFSKTALRQMLNDAGIEYRHFRSLGSPKALRHAVRKDRDYNEFFSGVRNHLKREESRDALRQIRTFANSYQLCLLCFCKDWRKCHRREVVRELSANAYIKIEHLAPDALHNSAA
;
A
#
# COMPACT_ATOMS: atom_id res chain seq x y z
N MET A 1 -15.89 7.91 10.96
CA MET A 1 -14.95 6.79 11.16
C MET A 1 -14.01 6.77 9.96
N ASN A 2 -12.72 6.93 10.18
CA ASN A 2 -11.77 7.09 9.07
C ASN A 2 -11.50 5.74 8.41
N LYS A 3 -11.29 5.73 7.09
CA LYS A 3 -11.08 4.51 6.33
C LYS A 3 -9.81 4.60 5.51
N ILE A 4 -8.97 3.58 5.61
CA ILE A 4 -7.78 3.42 4.77
C ILE A 4 -7.99 2.22 3.85
N LEU A 5 -7.86 2.45 2.55
CA LEU A 5 -7.87 1.42 1.53
C LEU A 5 -6.46 0.86 1.36
N THR A 6 -6.36 -0.34 0.79
CA THR A 6 -5.08 -0.91 0.39
C THR A 6 -5.22 -1.67 -0.91
N VAL A 7 -4.14 -1.74 -1.69
CA VAL A 7 -4.13 -2.43 -2.97
C VAL A 7 -2.76 -3.06 -3.24
N GLY A 8 -2.79 -4.20 -3.92
CA GLY A 8 -1.63 -4.83 -4.54
C GLY A 8 -1.77 -4.81 -6.05
N TYR A 9 -0.72 -4.42 -6.78
CA TYR A 9 -0.78 -4.34 -8.25
C TYR A 9 -0.28 -5.61 -8.98
N GLU A 10 0.15 -6.64 -8.25
CA GLU A 10 0.49 -7.93 -8.83
C GLU A 10 -0.71 -8.48 -9.63
N GLY A 11 -0.49 -8.69 -10.93
CA GLY A 11 -1.52 -9.15 -11.86
C GLY A 11 -2.42 -8.06 -12.45
N LEU A 12 -2.31 -6.78 -12.04
CA LEU A 12 -3.13 -5.68 -12.57
C LEU A 12 -2.39 -4.85 -13.59
N GLU A 13 -3.00 -4.56 -14.75
CA GLU A 13 -2.46 -3.56 -15.66
C GLU A 13 -2.69 -2.14 -15.11
N ILE A 14 -1.90 -1.17 -15.60
CA ILE A 14 -1.93 0.19 -15.05
C ILE A 14 -3.30 0.87 -15.24
N GLY A 15 -4.00 0.60 -16.35
CA GLY A 15 -5.36 1.10 -16.60
C GLY A 15 -6.35 0.62 -15.54
N ASP A 16 -6.53 -0.71 -15.44
CA ASP A 16 -7.40 -1.34 -14.43
C ASP A 16 -7.07 -0.90 -12.99
N PHE A 17 -5.78 -0.67 -12.72
CA PHE A 17 -5.33 -0.18 -11.44
C PHE A 17 -5.81 1.25 -11.16
N VAL A 18 -5.64 2.19 -12.10
CA VAL A 18 -6.09 3.57 -11.93
C VAL A 18 -7.61 3.64 -11.87
N GLU A 19 -8.33 2.93 -12.75
CA GLU A 19 -9.80 2.87 -12.74
C GLU A 19 -10.36 2.36 -11.41
N ARG A 20 -9.68 1.38 -10.80
CA ARG A 20 -10.04 0.87 -9.48
C ARG A 20 -9.87 1.92 -8.38
N LEU A 21 -8.81 2.74 -8.44
CA LEU A 21 -8.60 3.81 -7.48
C LEU A 21 -9.67 4.90 -7.63
N ILE A 22 -10.00 5.27 -8.87
CA ILE A 22 -11.07 6.22 -9.19
C ILE A 22 -12.42 5.71 -8.66
N SER A 23 -12.76 4.45 -8.96
CA SER A 23 -14.01 3.82 -8.52
C SER A 23 -14.13 3.76 -6.99
N ALA A 24 -13.00 3.58 -6.31
CA ALA A 24 -12.91 3.61 -4.85
C ALA A 24 -12.79 5.02 -4.26
N LYS A 25 -12.87 6.07 -5.09
CA LYS A 25 -12.77 7.49 -4.72
C LYS A 25 -11.50 7.81 -3.94
N VAL A 26 -10.37 7.27 -4.38
CA VAL A 26 -9.07 7.51 -3.74
C VAL A 26 -8.57 8.90 -4.10
N ASP A 27 -8.33 9.74 -3.09
CA ASP A 27 -7.73 11.06 -3.28
C ASP A 27 -6.20 11.01 -3.28
N MET A 28 -5.62 10.05 -2.54
CA MET A 28 -4.17 9.92 -2.39
C MET A 28 -3.73 8.45 -2.32
N LEU A 29 -2.79 8.10 -3.19
CA LEU A 29 -2.08 6.84 -3.15
C LEU A 29 -0.78 6.97 -2.33
N VAL A 30 -0.69 6.15 -1.30
CA VAL A 30 0.47 6.05 -0.40
C VAL A 30 1.30 4.84 -0.79
N ASP A 31 2.41 5.06 -1.47
CA ASP A 31 3.36 4.02 -1.82
C ASP A 31 4.22 3.64 -0.61
N VAL A 32 4.05 2.41 -0.14
CA VAL A 32 4.82 1.84 0.98
C VAL A 32 5.87 0.84 0.50
N ARG A 33 6.31 0.91 -0.75
CA ARG A 33 7.45 0.13 -1.24
C ARG A 33 8.76 0.73 -0.75
N GLU A 34 9.71 -0.12 -0.35
CA GLU A 34 11.08 0.35 -0.01
C GLU A 34 11.74 1.00 -1.24
N ILE A 35 11.59 0.37 -2.40
CA ILE A 35 12.09 0.85 -3.69
C ILE A 35 10.92 0.83 -4.67
N PRO A 36 10.41 2.00 -5.11
CA PRO A 36 9.24 2.10 -5.98
C PRO A 36 9.60 1.95 -7.47
N THR A 37 10.42 0.94 -7.78
CA THR A 37 10.72 0.53 -9.15
C THR A 37 9.91 -0.71 -9.50
N SER A 38 9.50 -0.83 -10.76
CA SER A 38 8.76 -1.99 -11.24
C SER A 38 9.14 -2.32 -12.68
N ARG A 39 9.20 -3.62 -12.97
CA ARG A 39 9.29 -4.13 -14.35
C ARG A 39 7.94 -4.09 -15.06
N LYS A 40 6.84 -3.98 -14.30
CA LYS A 40 5.50 -3.82 -14.87
C LYS A 40 5.32 -2.39 -15.35
N ARG A 41 4.95 -2.23 -16.62
CA ARG A 41 4.76 -0.92 -17.26
C ARG A 41 3.79 -0.07 -16.44
N GLY A 42 4.12 1.22 -16.26
CA GLY A 42 3.30 2.17 -15.51
C GLY A 42 3.49 2.16 -13.98
N PHE A 43 4.12 1.13 -13.39
CA PHE A 43 4.23 1.03 -11.92
C PHE A 43 5.57 1.51 -11.33
N SER A 44 6.47 2.05 -12.15
CA SER A 44 7.66 2.77 -11.65
C SER A 44 7.27 4.17 -11.16
N LYS A 45 7.89 4.67 -10.09
CA LYS A 45 7.53 5.91 -9.38
C LYS A 45 7.11 7.07 -10.30
N THR A 46 7.95 7.43 -11.28
CA THR A 46 7.69 8.57 -12.16
C THR A 46 6.45 8.37 -13.03
N ALA A 47 6.35 7.21 -13.69
CA ALA A 47 5.22 6.87 -14.55
C ALA A 47 3.92 6.75 -13.75
N LEU A 48 3.98 6.10 -12.59
CA LEU A 48 2.83 5.93 -11.71
C LEU A 48 2.32 7.28 -11.22
N ARG A 49 3.22 8.15 -10.74
CA ARG A 49 2.87 9.50 -10.30
C ARG A 49 2.21 10.31 -11.42
N GLN A 50 2.73 10.25 -12.65
CA GLN A 50 2.14 10.97 -13.78
C GLN A 50 0.69 10.51 -14.01
N MET A 51 0.47 9.20 -14.11
CA MET A 51 -0.86 8.66 -14.38
C MET A 51 -1.86 8.93 -13.26
N LEU A 52 -1.42 8.93 -12.01
CA LEU A 52 -2.26 9.29 -10.88
C LEU A 52 -2.60 10.78 -10.88
N ASN A 53 -1.63 11.65 -11.16
CA ASN A 53 -1.86 13.09 -11.26
C ASN A 53 -2.86 13.42 -12.37
N ASP A 54 -2.75 12.76 -13.54
CA ASP A 54 -3.70 12.93 -14.65
C ASP A 54 -5.13 12.51 -14.26
N ALA A 55 -5.25 11.57 -13.31
CA ALA A 55 -6.52 11.13 -12.72
C ALA A 55 -6.95 11.94 -11.48
N GLY A 56 -6.22 13.00 -11.11
CA GLY A 56 -6.51 13.82 -9.93
C GLY A 56 -6.17 13.16 -8.58
N ILE A 57 -5.34 12.12 -8.58
CA ILE A 57 -4.94 11.37 -7.39
C ILE A 57 -3.53 11.76 -6.96
N GLU A 58 -3.37 12.24 -5.72
CA GLU A 58 -2.05 12.55 -5.18
C GLU A 58 -1.21 11.29 -4.98
N TYR A 59 0.10 11.40 -5.22
CA TYR A 59 1.04 10.31 -4.96
C TYR A 59 2.08 10.70 -3.90
N ARG A 60 2.15 9.92 -2.82
CA ARG A 60 3.16 10.07 -1.75
C ARG A 60 3.90 8.76 -1.53
N HIS A 61 5.22 8.83 -1.38
CA HIS A 61 6.08 7.66 -1.18
C HIS A 61 6.73 7.69 0.20
N PHE A 62 6.49 6.64 1.00
CA PHE A 62 7.06 6.48 2.33
C PHE A 62 8.00 5.28 2.36
N ARG A 63 9.25 5.52 1.98
CA ARG A 63 10.30 4.49 1.93
C ARG A 63 10.49 3.76 3.28
N SER A 64 10.37 4.48 4.39
CA SER A 64 10.54 3.92 5.75
C SER A 64 9.47 2.89 6.12
N LEU A 65 8.36 2.80 5.38
CA LEU A 65 7.32 1.79 5.58
C LEU A 65 7.51 0.56 4.68
N GLY A 66 8.54 0.58 3.83
CA GLY A 66 8.89 -0.51 2.95
C GLY A 66 9.48 -1.71 3.66
N SER A 67 9.24 -2.90 3.14
CA SER A 67 9.93 -4.10 3.62
C SER A 67 11.42 -4.05 3.24
N PRO A 68 12.34 -4.09 4.23
CA PRO A 68 13.78 -4.12 3.98
C PRO A 68 14.18 -5.26 3.05
N LYS A 69 15.15 -5.00 2.15
CA LYS A 69 15.67 -5.99 1.21
C LYS A 69 16.01 -7.33 1.88
N ALA A 70 16.73 -7.32 3.01
CA ALA A 70 17.11 -8.55 3.72
C ALA A 70 15.89 -9.43 4.09
N LEU A 71 14.84 -8.83 4.67
CA LEU A 71 13.61 -9.55 5.04
C LEU A 71 12.87 -10.09 3.81
N ARG A 72 12.80 -9.30 2.72
CA ARG A 72 12.18 -9.73 1.45
C ARG A 72 12.91 -10.93 0.84
N HIS A 73 14.24 -10.95 0.91
CA HIS A 73 15.04 -12.05 0.39
C HIS A 73 14.89 -13.32 1.25
N ALA A 74 14.93 -13.19 2.58
CA ALA A 74 14.74 -14.30 3.51
C ALA A 74 13.38 -14.98 3.33
N VAL A 75 12.27 -14.23 3.39
CA VAL A 75 10.92 -14.82 3.25
C VAL A 75 10.66 -15.46 1.88
N ARG A 76 11.35 -14.99 0.83
CA ARG A 76 11.27 -15.61 -0.50
C ARG A 76 11.93 -16.99 -0.52
N LYS A 77 13.04 -17.15 0.20
CA LYS A 77 13.81 -18.39 0.27
C LYS A 77 13.17 -19.39 1.24
N ASP A 78 12.88 -18.93 2.45
CA ASP A 78 12.60 -19.81 3.59
C ASP A 78 11.10 -19.95 3.85
N ARG A 79 10.28 -19.08 3.24
CA ARG A 79 8.81 -19.01 3.40
C ARG A 79 8.35 -18.81 4.85
N ASP A 80 9.26 -18.43 5.74
CA ASP A 80 8.95 -18.09 7.13
C ASP A 80 8.31 -16.70 7.22
N TYR A 81 6.99 -16.68 7.20
CA TYR A 81 6.22 -15.46 7.34
C TYR A 81 6.20 -14.94 8.79
N ASN A 82 6.41 -15.78 9.79
CA ASN A 82 6.42 -15.34 11.19
C ASN A 82 7.65 -14.48 11.46
N GLU A 83 8.82 -14.94 11.02
CA GLU A 83 10.06 -14.17 11.09
C GLU A 83 9.97 -12.90 10.24
N PHE A 84 9.43 -13.00 9.02
CA PHE A 84 9.22 -11.85 8.15
C PHE A 84 8.38 -10.75 8.82
N PHE A 85 7.22 -11.10 9.39
CA PHE A 85 6.35 -10.12 10.04
C PHE A 85 6.97 -9.57 11.32
N SER A 86 7.71 -10.38 12.08
CA SER A 86 8.46 -9.92 13.24
C SER A 86 9.51 -8.87 12.84
N GLY A 87 10.28 -9.16 11.79
CA GLY A 87 11.26 -8.23 11.24
C GLY A 87 10.63 -6.92 10.73
N VAL A 88 9.48 -7.00 10.04
CA VAL A 88 8.76 -5.81 9.58
C VAL A 88 8.26 -4.98 10.77
N ARG A 89 7.70 -5.59 11.83
CA ARG A 89 7.30 -4.85 13.04
C ARG A 89 8.47 -4.13 13.69
N ASN A 90 9.63 -4.78 13.79
CA ASN A 90 10.83 -4.16 14.33
C ASN A 90 11.34 -3.02 13.44
N HIS A 91 11.23 -3.16 12.12
CA HIS A 91 11.53 -2.07 11.19
C HIS A 91 10.62 -0.86 11.42
N LEU A 92 9.31 -1.08 11.61
CA LEU A 92 8.32 -0.01 11.81
C LEU A 92 8.45 0.73 13.16
N LYS A 93 9.26 0.23 14.11
CA LYS A 93 9.56 0.92 15.37
C LYS A 93 10.60 2.03 15.23
N ARG A 94 11.33 2.10 14.12
CA ARG A 94 12.31 3.16 13.86
C ARG A 94 11.62 4.53 13.80
N GLU A 95 12.34 5.57 14.19
CA GLU A 95 11.81 6.93 14.27
C GLU A 95 11.20 7.38 12.93
N GLU A 96 11.90 7.21 11.80
CA GLU A 96 11.37 7.65 10.50
C GLU A 96 10.14 6.85 10.05
N SER A 97 9.97 5.63 10.56
CA SER A 97 8.78 4.81 10.30
C SER A 97 7.60 5.27 11.14
N ARG A 98 7.83 5.55 12.43
CA ARG A 98 6.82 6.11 13.32
C ARG A 98 6.34 7.47 12.85
N ASP A 99 7.23 8.28 12.29
CA ASP A 99 6.91 9.60 11.75
C ASP A 99 6.05 9.50 10.51
N ALA A 100 6.42 8.60 9.58
CA ALA A 100 5.61 8.29 8.41
C ALA A 100 4.20 7.78 8.80
N LEU A 101 4.09 6.90 9.79
CA LEU A 101 2.80 6.41 10.30
C LEU A 101 1.95 7.55 10.88
N ARG A 102 2.56 8.50 11.62
CA ARG A 102 1.84 9.69 12.13
C ARG A 102 1.34 10.57 10.99
N GLN A 103 2.16 10.84 9.97
CA GLN A 103 1.77 11.62 8.80
C GLN A 103 0.59 10.98 8.05
N ILE A 104 0.63 9.66 7.82
CA ILE A 104 -0.47 8.94 7.16
C ILE A 104 -1.76 9.02 7.97
N ARG A 105 -1.70 8.90 9.31
CA ARG A 105 -2.89 9.08 10.16
C ARG A 105 -3.47 10.48 10.05
N THR A 106 -2.63 11.51 9.97
CA THR A 106 -3.08 12.89 9.73
C THR A 106 -3.76 13.02 8.37
N PHE A 107 -3.16 12.47 7.31
CA PHE A 107 -3.77 12.52 5.97
C PHE A 107 -5.10 11.76 5.91
N ALA A 108 -5.25 10.66 6.66
CA ALA A 108 -6.50 9.89 6.71
C ALA A 108 -7.68 10.65 7.33
N ASN A 109 -7.45 11.84 7.92
CA ASN A 109 -8.51 12.74 8.39
C ASN A 109 -9.12 13.60 7.27
N SER A 110 -8.40 13.78 6.16
CA SER A 110 -8.78 14.72 5.09
C SER A 110 -8.85 14.08 3.71
N TYR A 111 -8.24 12.90 3.53
CA TYR A 111 -8.13 12.21 2.25
C TYR A 111 -8.59 10.76 2.37
N GLN A 112 -9.27 10.26 1.34
CA GLN A 112 -9.51 8.84 1.14
C GLN A 112 -8.21 8.18 0.65
N LEU A 113 -7.42 7.67 1.60
CA LEU A 113 -6.11 7.08 1.31
C LEU A 113 -6.21 5.66 0.77
N CYS A 114 -5.27 5.30 -0.11
CA CYS A 114 -5.01 3.91 -0.49
C CYS A 114 -3.51 3.56 -0.40
N LEU A 115 -3.17 2.53 0.39
CA LEU A 115 -1.80 2.04 0.50
C LEU A 115 -1.44 1.05 -0.60
N LEU A 116 -0.34 1.29 -1.30
CA LEU A 116 0.17 0.46 -2.38
C LEU A 116 1.31 -0.47 -1.94
N CYS A 117 1.19 -1.77 -2.24
CA CYS A 117 2.30 -2.74 -2.25
C CYS A 117 2.31 -3.50 -3.59
N PHE A 118 3.32 -4.34 -3.84
CA PHE A 118 3.32 -5.23 -5.01
C PHE A 118 2.28 -6.36 -4.88
N CYS A 119 2.38 -7.20 -3.84
CA CYS A 119 1.72 -8.50 -3.77
C CYS A 119 0.18 -8.43 -3.84
N LYS A 120 -0.45 -9.37 -4.54
CA LYS A 120 -1.92 -9.50 -4.61
C LYS A 120 -2.50 -9.86 -3.23
N ASP A 121 -1.94 -10.86 -2.57
CA ASP A 121 -2.38 -11.30 -1.23
C ASP A 121 -1.80 -10.41 -0.12
N TRP A 122 -2.67 -9.65 0.54
CA TRP A 122 -2.28 -8.75 1.63
C TRP A 122 -1.82 -9.53 2.87
N ARG A 123 -2.30 -10.77 3.06
CA ARG A 123 -1.98 -11.61 4.22
C ARG A 123 -0.53 -12.06 4.23
N LYS A 124 0.15 -11.97 3.08
CA LYS A 124 1.55 -12.35 2.83
C LYS A 124 2.42 -11.17 2.40
N CYS A 125 1.95 -9.92 2.55
CA CYS A 125 2.71 -8.70 2.24
C CYS A 125 3.03 -7.93 3.53
N HIS A 126 4.14 -7.18 3.52
CA HIS A 126 4.52 -6.28 4.63
C HIS A 126 3.45 -5.23 4.92
N ARG A 127 2.63 -4.86 3.91
CA ARG A 127 1.50 -3.93 4.09
C ARG A 127 0.56 -4.36 5.23
N ARG A 128 0.48 -5.66 5.54
CA ARG A 128 -0.26 -6.20 6.70
C ARG A 128 0.20 -5.54 8.00
N GLU A 129 1.50 -5.49 8.24
CA GLU A 129 2.03 -4.91 9.49
C GLU A 129 1.92 -3.38 9.46
N VAL A 130 2.07 -2.75 8.29
CA VAL A 130 1.85 -1.30 8.15
C VAL A 130 0.41 -0.92 8.52
N VAL A 131 -0.60 -1.63 8.00
CA VAL A 131 -2.01 -1.32 8.29
C VAL A 131 -2.39 -1.69 9.72
N ARG A 132 -1.77 -2.75 10.27
CA ARG A 132 -1.90 -3.09 11.69
C ARG A 132 -1.44 -1.93 12.56
N GLU A 133 -0.25 -1.41 12.33
CA GLU A 133 0.26 -0.24 13.06
C GLU A 133 -0.61 1.00 12.84
N LEU A 134 -1.09 1.27 11.62
CA LEU A 134 -1.97 2.42 11.36
C LEU A 134 -3.29 2.34 12.15
N SER A 135 -3.90 1.15 12.20
CA SER A 135 -5.13 0.89 12.96
C SER A 135 -4.93 0.76 14.47
N ALA A 136 -3.68 0.61 14.94
CA ALA A 136 -3.40 0.49 16.36
C ALA A 136 -3.73 1.81 17.08
N ASN A 137 -4.61 1.75 18.07
CA ASN A 137 -5.05 2.88 18.91
C ASN A 137 -5.79 3.99 18.14
N ALA A 138 -6.32 3.69 16.95
CA ALA A 138 -7.12 4.62 16.16
C ALA A 138 -8.37 3.91 15.62
N TYR A 139 -9.50 4.62 15.56
CA TYR A 139 -10.73 4.13 14.92
C TYR A 139 -10.62 4.22 13.38
N ILE A 140 -9.61 3.56 12.80
CA ILE A 140 -9.39 3.49 11.36
C ILE A 140 -9.82 2.11 10.86
N LYS A 141 -10.82 2.09 9.99
CA LYS A 141 -11.25 0.88 9.27
C LYS A 141 -10.29 0.60 8.11
N ILE A 142 -9.82 -0.64 8.00
CA ILE A 142 -9.01 -1.10 6.86
C ILE A 142 -9.89 -1.85 5.87
N GLU A 143 -9.78 -1.50 4.59
CA GLU A 143 -10.45 -2.20 3.50
C GLU A 143 -9.43 -2.55 2.40
N HIS A 144 -9.45 -3.79 1.93
CA HIS A 144 -8.53 -4.26 0.90
C HIS A 144 -9.26 -4.27 -0.44
N LEU A 145 -8.80 -3.47 -1.40
CA LEU A 145 -9.33 -3.48 -2.76
C LEU A 145 -8.96 -4.83 -3.39
N ALA A 146 -9.93 -5.74 -3.41
CA ALA A 146 -9.76 -7.07 -3.98
C ALA A 146 -9.61 -6.95 -5.51
N PRO A 147 -8.74 -7.75 -6.13
CA PRO A 147 -8.54 -7.77 -7.59
C PRO A 147 -9.80 -8.12 -8.37
N ASP A 148 -10.74 -8.84 -7.77
CA ASP A 148 -11.90 -9.39 -8.48
C ASP A 148 -13.14 -8.48 -8.43
N ALA A 149 -13.05 -7.32 -7.75
CA ALA A 149 -14.20 -6.44 -7.49
C ALA A 149 -14.65 -5.54 -8.65
N LEU A 150 -14.10 -5.68 -9.88
CA LEU A 150 -14.50 -4.85 -11.03
C LEU A 150 -15.64 -5.42 -11.88
N HIS A 151 -16.27 -6.54 -11.47
CA HIS A 151 -17.45 -7.08 -12.18
C HIS A 151 -18.59 -7.39 -11.21
N ASN A 152 -19.19 -6.36 -10.61
CA ASN A 152 -20.55 -6.48 -10.12
C ASN A 152 -21.24 -5.11 -10.12
N SER A 153 -21.66 -4.68 -11.30
CA SER A 153 -22.70 -3.66 -11.52
C SER A 153 -23.19 -3.78 -12.96
N ALA A 154 -24.05 -4.77 -13.24
CA ALA A 154 -25.14 -4.74 -14.24
C ALA A 154 -25.73 -6.14 -14.44
N ALA A 155 -26.73 -6.48 -13.62
CA ALA A 155 -27.90 -7.26 -14.00
C ALA A 155 -29.03 -6.88 -13.03
#